data_AF-A0A0X3BM28-F1
#
_entry.id   AF-A0A0X3BM28-F1
#
_cell.length_a   1.000
_cell.length_b   1.000
_cell.length_c   1.000
_cell.angle_alpha   90.00
_cell.angle_beta   90.00
_cell.angle_gamma   90.00
#
_symmetry.space_group_name_H-M   'P 1'
#
loop_
_entity.id
_entity.type
_entity.pdbx_description
1 polymer ?
#
loop_
_entity_poly.entity_id
_entity_poly.type
_entity_poly.pdbx_seq_one_letter_code
_entity_poly.pdbx_strand_id
1 'polypeptide(L)'
;MIYITRCGVKGIRAGDTIGDRIVFDSTSWTNMRRNMMYRFLVIVEQTDGNYSAYSPDLPGCVATGATREEAEERMHEAIELHIEGLRGDGLPIPPSRSSAIYVAVGRG
;
A
#
# COMPACT_ATOMS: atom_id res chain seq x y z
N MET A 1 -0.88 -0.02 22.47
CA MET A 1 -0.98 1.46 22.52
C MET A 1 0.41 2.06 22.49
N ILE A 2 0.74 2.81 21.44
CA ILE A 2 2.02 3.50 21.27
C ILE A 2 1.85 4.90 21.86
N TYR A 3 2.66 5.27 22.87
CA TYR A 3 2.65 6.64 23.39
C TYR A 3 3.55 7.51 22.51
N ILE A 4 2.93 8.44 21.77
CA ILE A 4 3.66 9.55 21.16
C ILE A 4 3.81 10.59 22.27
N THR A 5 4.93 10.57 22.98
CA THR A 5 5.22 11.67 23.91
C THR A 5 5.51 12.91 23.08
N ARG A 6 4.57 13.85 23.08
CA ARG A 6 4.84 15.22 22.65
C ARG A 6 6.03 15.70 23.47
N CYS A 7 7.13 16.03 22.80
CA CYS A 7 8.41 16.47 23.35
C CYS A 7 8.20 17.29 24.63
N GLY A 8 8.61 16.75 25.78
CA GLY A 8 8.34 17.37 27.09
C GLY A 8 8.98 16.66 28.28
N VAL A 9 9.34 15.38 28.15
CA VAL A 9 10.13 14.68 29.17
C VAL A 9 11.61 14.99 28.94
N LYS A 10 12.21 15.84 29.78
CA LYS A 10 13.64 16.19 29.67
C LYS A 10 14.50 14.93 29.81
N GLY A 11 15.35 14.65 28.82
CA GLY A 11 16.42 13.65 28.92
C GLY A 11 16.21 12.33 28.18
N ILE A 12 15.08 12.12 27.50
CA ILE A 12 14.81 10.91 26.70
C ILE A 12 15.02 11.21 25.21
N ARG A 13 15.79 10.37 24.52
CA ARG A 13 16.10 10.45 23.09
C ARG A 13 15.32 9.37 22.31
N ALA A 14 15.17 9.58 21.00
CA ALA A 14 14.66 8.55 20.10
C ALA A 14 15.59 7.32 20.14
N GLY A 15 15.01 6.14 20.26
CA GLY A 15 15.74 4.88 20.45
C GLY A 15 15.97 4.47 21.90
N ASP A 16 15.72 5.35 22.87
CA ASP A 16 15.75 4.97 24.29
C ASP A 16 14.61 4.01 24.61
N THR A 17 14.74 3.23 25.69
CA THR A 17 13.69 2.30 26.14
C THR A 17 13.11 2.77 27.48
N ILE A 18 11.78 2.72 27.62
CA ILE A 18 11.08 2.94 28.90
C ILE A 18 10.37 1.63 29.27
N GLY A 19 10.97 0.87 30.19
CA GLY A 19 10.57 -0.53 30.44
C GLY A 19 10.91 -1.40 29.24
N ASP A 20 9.94 -2.17 28.73
CA ASP A 20 10.11 -3.02 27.53
C ASP A 20 9.69 -2.33 26.22
N ARG A 21 9.58 -0.99 26.23
CA ARG A 21 9.04 -0.21 25.11
C ARG A 21 10.07 0.75 24.53
N ILE A 22 10.31 0.66 23.23
CA ILE A 22 11.17 1.58 22.49
C ILE A 22 10.46 2.92 22.30
N VAL A 23 11.16 4.01 22.62
CA VAL A 23 10.73 5.38 22.41
C VAL A 23 11.05 5.78 20.97
N PHE A 24 10.00 6.06 20.20
CA PHE A 24 10.13 6.61 18.85
C PHE A 24 9.76 8.09 18.86
N ASP A 25 10.52 8.93 18.17
CA ASP A 25 10.12 10.31 17.97
C ASP A 25 8.94 10.41 16.98
N SER A 26 8.28 11.58 16.94
CA SER A 26 7.12 11.80 16.06
C SER A 26 7.44 11.63 14.58
N THR A 27 8.67 11.94 14.14
CA THR A 27 9.13 11.74 12.76
C THR A 27 9.35 10.26 12.48
N SER A 28 10.00 9.51 13.39
CA SER A 28 10.19 8.06 13.29
C SER A 28 8.87 7.30 13.26
N TRP A 29 7.90 7.69 14.09
CA TRP A 29 6.56 7.09 14.07
C TRP A 29 5.81 7.42 12.77
N THR A 30 5.92 8.66 12.28
CA THR A 30 5.33 9.07 10.99
C THR A 30 5.98 8.33 9.82
N ASN A 31 7.30 8.12 9.85
CA ASN A 31 8.04 7.37 8.83
C ASN A 31 7.71 5.86 8.90
N MET A 32 7.54 5.30 10.10
CA MET A 32 7.11 3.92 10.33
C MET A 32 5.67 3.68 9.88
N ARG A 33 4.75 4.64 10.11
CA ARG A 33 3.38 4.59 9.55
C ARG A 33 3.36 4.74 8.04
N ARG A 34 4.26 5.55 7.47
CA ARG A 34 4.43 5.65 6.00
C ARG A 34 4.89 4.32 5.38
N ASN A 35 5.72 3.57 6.09
CA ASN A 35 6.11 2.19 5.72
C ASN A 35 4.97 1.17 5.88
N MET A 36 3.84 1.56 6.47
CA MET A 36 2.65 0.73 6.66
C MET A 36 1.50 1.13 5.71
N MET A 37 1.82 1.86 4.63
CA MET A 37 0.90 2.04 3.50
C MET A 37 1.40 1.23 2.31
N TYR A 38 0.70 0.14 2.02
CA TYR A 38 0.90 -0.60 0.79
C TYR A 38 0.33 0.20 -0.37
N ARG A 39 1.11 0.35 -1.44
CA ARG A 39 0.66 0.98 -2.68
C ARG A 39 1.04 0.07 -3.82
N PHE A 40 0.07 -0.36 -4.60
CA PHE A 40 0.29 -1.24 -5.74
C PHE A 40 0.00 -0.50 -7.03
N LEU A 41 0.79 -0.77 -8.08
CA LEU A 41 0.45 -0.30 -9.42
C LEU A 41 -0.73 -1.13 -9.94
N VAL A 42 -1.77 -0.46 -10.40
CA VAL A 42 -2.90 -1.07 -11.09
C VAL A 42 -2.91 -0.60 -12.53
N ILE A 43 -2.97 -1.54 -13.46
CA ILE A 43 -3.17 -1.29 -14.88
C ILE A 43 -4.66 -1.50 -15.16
N VAL A 44 -5.29 -0.51 -15.81
CA VAL A 44 -6.69 -0.58 -16.21
C VAL A 44 -6.76 -0.53 -17.73
N GLU A 45 -7.36 -1.55 -18.33
CA GLU A 45 -7.49 -1.75 -19.76
C GLU A 45 -8.97 -1.71 -20.14
N GLN A 46 -9.27 -1.05 -21.26
CA GLN A 46 -10.61 -1.10 -21.86
C GLN A 46 -10.72 -2.36 -22.74
N THR A 47 -11.78 -3.12 -22.57
CA THR A 47 -12.11 -4.29 -23.39
C THR A 47 -13.45 -4.09 -24.11
N ASP A 48 -13.97 -5.11 -24.80
CA ASP A 48 -15.25 -5.06 -25.50
C ASP A 48 -16.42 -4.89 -24.53
N GLY A 49 -16.76 -3.62 -24.26
CA GLY A 49 -17.90 -3.23 -23.44
C GLY A 49 -17.67 -3.20 -21.93
N ASN A 50 -16.45 -3.42 -21.45
CA ASN A 50 -16.10 -3.28 -20.03
C ASN A 50 -14.64 -2.81 -19.83
N TYR A 51 -14.25 -2.66 -18.57
CA TYR A 51 -12.90 -2.38 -18.13
C TYR A 51 -12.38 -3.55 -17.31
N SER A 52 -11.13 -3.93 -17.53
CA SER A 52 -10.39 -4.89 -16.73
C SER A 52 -9.26 -4.20 -16.00
N ALA A 53 -9.04 -4.54 -14.73
CA ALA A 53 -7.99 -4.00 -13.90
C ALA A 53 -7.17 -5.14 -13.29
N TYR A 54 -5.85 -5.00 -13.29
CA TYR A 54 -4.95 -5.98 -12.66
C TYR A 54 -3.71 -5.29 -12.09
N SER A 55 -3.05 -5.95 -11.13
CA SER A 55 -1.76 -5.48 -10.60
C SER A 55 -0.65 -6.46 -10.95
N PRO A 56 0.45 -6.02 -11.60
CA PRO A 56 1.59 -6.90 -11.88
C PRO A 56 2.29 -7.41 -10.62
N ASP A 57 2.19 -6.68 -9.51
CA ASP A 57 2.81 -7.04 -8.22
C ASP A 57 1.95 -8.04 -7.41
N LEU A 58 0.67 -8.20 -7.76
CA LEU A 58 -0.28 -9.08 -7.09
C LEU A 58 -0.89 -10.08 -8.08
N PRO A 59 -0.13 -11.12 -8.48
CA PRO A 59 -0.63 -12.11 -9.42
C PRO A 59 -1.87 -12.81 -8.85
N GLY A 60 -2.96 -12.78 -9.60
CA GLY A 60 -4.27 -13.31 -9.19
C GLY A 60 -5.26 -12.26 -8.68
N CYS A 61 -4.81 -11.04 -8.38
CA CYS A 61 -5.71 -9.90 -8.15
C CYS A 61 -6.10 -9.28 -9.50
N VAL A 62 -7.33 -9.58 -9.94
CA VAL A 62 -7.94 -9.04 -11.16
C VAL A 62 -9.36 -8.63 -10.83
N ALA A 63 -9.80 -7.51 -11.40
CA ALA A 63 -11.17 -7.01 -11.29
C ALA A 63 -11.68 -6.55 -12.66
N THR A 64 -13.01 -6.50 -12.80
CA THR A 64 -13.68 -6.00 -14.01
C THR A 64 -14.85 -5.11 -13.62
N GLY A 65 -15.13 -4.06 -14.40
CA GLY A 65 -16.27 -3.15 -14.20
C GLY A 65 -16.83 -2.65 -15.53
N ALA A 66 -18.10 -2.26 -15.58
CA ALA A 66 -18.71 -1.67 -16.77
C ALA A 66 -18.12 -0.27 -17.05
N THR A 67 -17.68 0.44 -16.01
CA THR A 67 -16.93 1.68 -16.12
C THR A 67 -15.52 1.55 -15.54
N ARG A 68 -14.67 2.53 -15.85
CA ARG A 68 -13.31 2.61 -15.31
C ARG A 68 -13.35 2.70 -13.78
N GLU A 69 -14.26 3.51 -13.25
CA GLU A 69 -14.43 3.76 -11.82
C GLU A 69 -14.88 2.49 -11.10
N GLU A 70 -15.82 1.74 -11.68
CA GLU A 70 -16.28 0.46 -11.13
C GLU A 70 -15.15 -0.59 -11.12
N ALA A 71 -14.32 -0.64 -12.18
CA ALA A 71 -13.16 -1.53 -12.22
C ALA A 71 -12.12 -1.15 -11.15
N GLU A 72 -11.91 0.15 -10.92
CA GLU A 72 -11.00 0.67 -9.89
C GLU A 72 -11.49 0.34 -8.47
N GLU A 73 -12.77 0.59 -8.18
CA GLU A 73 -13.38 0.27 -6.87
C GLU A 73 -13.28 -1.23 -6.56
N ARG A 74 -13.65 -2.08 -7.52
CA ARG A 74 -13.53 -3.54 -7.37
C ARG A 74 -12.09 -4.00 -7.23
N MET A 75 -11.15 -3.34 -7.91
CA MET A 75 -9.73 -3.66 -7.76
C MET A 75 -9.24 -3.30 -6.35
N HIS A 76 -9.71 -2.19 -5.78
CA HIS A 76 -9.39 -1.81 -4.40
C HIS A 76 -9.85 -2.90 -3.42
N GLU A 77 -11.10 -3.33 -3.53
CA GLU A 77 -11.66 -4.41 -2.71
C GLU A 77 -10.88 -5.74 -2.89
N ALA A 78 -10.55 -6.10 -4.13
CA ALA A 78 -9.80 -7.32 -4.42
C ALA A 78 -8.41 -7.31 -3.79
N ILE A 79 -7.72 -6.17 -3.80
CA ILE A 79 -6.41 -6.01 -3.15
C ILE A 79 -6.57 -6.08 -1.63
N GLU A 80 -7.53 -5.37 -1.04
CA GLU A 80 -7.77 -5.41 0.40
C GLU A 80 -8.02 -6.83 0.89
N LEU A 81 -8.91 -7.55 0.22
CA LEU A 81 -9.22 -8.95 0.53
C LEU A 81 -7.98 -9.85 0.42
N HIS A 82 -7.15 -9.66 -0.62
CA HIS A 82 -5.92 -10.44 -0.79
C HIS A 82 -4.92 -10.18 0.34
N ILE A 83 -4.75 -8.92 0.73
CA ILE A 83 -3.87 -8.54 1.83
C ILE A 83 -4.37 -9.08 3.17
N GLU A 84 -5.68 -9.06 3.41
CA GLU A 84 -6.28 -9.65 4.59
C GLU A 84 -6.06 -11.17 4.64
N GLY A 85 -6.24 -11.87 3.52
CA GLY A 85 -5.94 -13.29 3.39
C GLY A 85 -4.49 -13.61 3.74
N LEU A 86 -3.53 -12.90 3.12
CA LEU A 86 -2.10 -13.09 3.43
C LEU A 86 -1.78 -12.85 4.90
N ARG A 87 -2.39 -11.84 5.53
CA ARG A 87 -2.21 -11.58 6.97
C ARG A 87 -2.80 -12.69 7.83
N GLY A 88 -3.98 -13.20 7.48
CA GLY A 88 -4.65 -14.30 8.16
C GLY A 88 -3.81 -15.58 8.14
N ASP A 89 -3.14 -15.83 7.02
CA ASP A 89 -2.24 -16.98 6.83
C ASP A 89 -0.83 -16.76 7.38
N GLY A 90 -0.53 -15.57 7.93
CA GLY A 90 0.80 -15.21 8.42
C GLY A 90 1.86 -15.08 7.31
N LEU A 91 1.42 -14.93 6.06
CA LEU A 91 2.29 -14.76 4.90
C LEU A 91 2.74 -13.30 4.76
N PRO A 92 3.98 -13.07 4.28
CA PRO A 92 4.46 -11.72 4.04
C PRO A 92 3.68 -11.06 2.90
N ILE A 93 3.35 -9.78 3.07
CA ILE A 93 2.74 -8.99 2.01
C ILE A 93 3.80 -8.67 0.95
N PRO A 94 3.54 -8.96 -0.33
CA PRO A 94 4.50 -8.69 -1.39
C PRO A 94 4.81 -7.19 -1.47
N PRO A 95 6.08 -6.81 -1.65
CA PRO A 95 6.46 -5.42 -1.85
C PRO A 95 6.00 -4.95 -3.23
N SER A 96 5.53 -3.72 -3.35
CA SER A 96 5.30 -3.12 -4.66
C SER A 96 6.61 -2.76 -5.33
N ARG A 97 6.85 -3.36 -6.50
CA ARG A 97 8.07 -3.18 -7.30
C ARG A 97 7.77 -2.59 -8.66
N SER A 98 6.52 -2.58 -9.07
CA SER A 98 6.11 -2.14 -10.39
C SER A 98 6.06 -0.61 -10.48
N SER A 99 6.50 -0.09 -11.63
CA SER A 99 6.38 1.31 -12.01
C SER A 99 5.93 1.38 -13.48
N ALA A 100 5.21 2.44 -13.83
CA ALA A 100 4.75 2.67 -15.19
C ALA A 100 5.41 3.93 -15.77
N ILE A 101 5.79 3.86 -17.04
CA ILE A 101 6.25 5.01 -17.82
C ILE A 101 5.39 5.12 -19.09
N TYR A 102 5.08 6.35 -19.48
CA TYR A 102 4.46 6.62 -20.78
C TYR A 102 5.53 7.11 -21.74
N VAL A 103 5.59 6.52 -22.94
CA VAL A 103 6.50 6.95 -24.00
C VAL A 103 5.65 7.47 -25.16
N ALA A 104 5.82 8.75 -25.51
CA ALA A 104 5.17 9.34 -26.67
C ALA A 104 5.97 9.03 -27.93
N VAL A 105 5.31 8.49 -28.95
CA VAL A 105 5.89 8.23 -30.28
C VAL A 105 5.10 9.03 -31.30
N GLY A 106 5.80 9.73 -32.20
CA GLY A 106 5.16 10.47 -33.28
C GLY A 106 4.40 9.53 -34.21
N ARG A 107 3.17 9.91 -34.59
CA ARG A 107 2.50 9.29 -35.73
C ARG A 107 3.17 9.85 -36.99
N GLY A 108 3.95 9.01 -37.68
CA GLY A 108 4.60 9.36 -38.95
C GLY A 108 3.59 9.69 -40.05
#